data_AF-A0A2G4HI45-F1
#
_entry.id   AF-A0A2G4HI45-F1
#
_cell.length_a   1.000
_cell.length_b   1.000
_cell.length_c   1.000
_cell.angle_alpha   90.00
_cell.angle_beta   90.00
_cell.angle_gamma   90.00
#
_symmetry.space_group_name_H-M   'P 1'
#
loop_
_entity.id
_entity.type
_entity.pdbx_description
1 polymer ?
#
loop_
_entity_poly.entity_id
_entity_poly.type
_entity_poly.pdbx_seq_one_letter_code
_entity_poly.pdbx_strand_id
1 'polypeptide(L)'
;MQPLAANLQASQPQASQCPAPQTLAINGFLEAYYRLQLDGRRLQQRSLSLRLRLQQALAKEQAQCRQQQERLDQVEGSGALQGQADGLLCLADPSREQVAEAQALYRRARKLRRSVAAITPRIGAHQQRIEQLEASLTYLDQLLLVEQVSPAPAQAPSQARHQAPGLGSAPLLAQLEELELDSQSLLAPRLGNRRQRRSGSASPASGQVQPLELELASGLRVQVGRNHRQNAWISLQQARRGDLWFHAQECPGSHVVLKTSLAPGGEGDLQAAADLAAHFSRARGNRRVPVVMVATDQLQRIAGAGPGTVSHRGGEVLWADPQRAASLLVALADRADRPSPGGGAAPPNADRLPSLGLAPQP
;
A
#
# COMPACT_ATOMS: atom_id res chain seq x y z
N MET A 1 13.16 21.99 85.02
CA MET A 1 14.49 21.83 84.38
C MET A 1 14.26 21.30 82.97
N GLN A 2 14.04 22.19 82.00
CA GLN A 2 13.95 21.84 80.57
C GLN A 2 15.35 21.79 79.96
N PRO A 3 15.64 20.91 78.98
CA PRO A 3 16.77 21.11 78.09
C PRO A 3 16.30 21.75 76.77
N LEU A 4 16.97 22.84 76.39
CA LEU A 4 16.87 23.47 75.06
C LEU A 4 17.46 22.52 74.00
N ALA A 5 16.64 22.10 73.03
CA ALA A 5 17.12 21.54 71.78
C ALA A 5 17.19 22.67 70.74
N ALA A 6 18.41 23.08 70.40
CA ALA A 6 18.70 24.04 69.34
C ALA A 6 18.45 23.39 67.97
N ASN A 7 17.52 23.96 67.21
CA ASN A 7 17.14 23.51 65.87
C ASN A 7 18.02 24.23 64.84
N LEU A 8 19.09 23.58 64.37
CA LEU A 8 19.95 24.06 63.28
C LEU A 8 19.45 23.46 61.96
N GLN A 9 18.49 24.13 61.32
CA GLN A 9 18.13 23.85 59.92
C GLN A 9 19.12 24.57 59.00
N ALA A 10 20.01 23.79 58.40
CA ALA A 10 20.85 24.22 57.29
C ALA A 10 19.96 24.68 56.11
N SER A 11 20.01 25.97 55.81
CA SER A 11 19.36 26.54 54.63
C SER A 11 20.14 26.12 53.38
N GLN A 12 19.60 25.18 52.60
CA GLN A 12 20.09 24.94 51.24
C GLN A 12 19.69 26.13 50.35
N PRO A 13 20.58 26.65 49.49
CA PRO A 13 20.19 27.68 48.53
C PRO A 13 19.24 27.06 47.51
N GLN A 14 18.01 27.57 47.45
CA GLN A 14 17.06 27.23 46.40
C GLN A 14 17.68 27.60 45.05
N ALA A 15 17.95 26.60 44.23
CA ALA A 15 18.33 26.81 42.84
C ALA A 15 17.17 27.51 42.15
N SER A 16 17.37 28.79 41.79
CA SER A 16 16.45 29.58 40.99
C SER A 16 16.11 28.81 39.72
N GLN A 17 14.90 28.27 39.64
CA GLN A 17 14.36 27.72 38.41
C GLN A 17 14.18 28.87 37.44
N CYS A 18 15.03 28.94 36.41
CA CYS A 18 14.82 29.85 35.29
C CYS A 18 13.44 29.55 34.67
N PRO A 19 12.55 30.55 34.50
CA PRO A 19 11.30 30.33 33.79
C PRO A 19 11.64 29.93 32.34
N ALA A 20 10.95 28.91 31.83
CA ALA A 20 11.11 28.46 30.44
C ALA A 20 10.96 29.66 29.48
N PRO A 21 11.78 29.76 28.42
CA PRO A 21 11.73 30.90 27.52
C PRO A 21 10.35 30.97 26.88
N GLN A 22 9.61 32.04 27.21
CA GLN A 22 8.35 32.35 26.56
C GLN A 22 8.66 32.58 25.08
N THR A 23 8.40 31.57 24.24
CA THR A 23 8.59 31.68 22.81
C THR A 23 7.58 32.72 22.34
N LEU A 24 8.06 33.89 21.89
CA LEU A 24 7.20 34.92 21.33
C LEU A 24 6.28 34.28 20.27
N ALA A 25 5.00 34.62 20.26
CA ALA A 25 4.04 34.05 19.32
C ALA A 25 4.50 34.15 17.84
N ILE A 26 5.30 35.16 17.52
CA ILE A 26 5.97 35.36 16.23
C ILE A 26 6.93 34.21 15.89
N ASN A 27 7.71 33.72 16.85
CA ASN A 27 8.65 32.61 16.64
C ASN A 27 7.90 31.32 16.30
N GLY A 28 6.80 31.03 17.02
CA GLY A 28 5.96 29.87 16.71
C GLY A 28 5.29 29.97 15.34
N PHE A 29 4.87 31.18 14.95
CA PHE A 29 4.33 31.44 13.62
C PHE A 29 5.39 31.23 12.51
N LEU A 30 6.59 31.81 12.68
CA LEU A 30 7.70 31.65 11.73
C LEU A 30 8.13 30.19 11.63
N GLU A 31 8.21 29.48 12.75
CA GLU A 31 8.50 28.04 12.78
C GLU A 31 7.48 27.25 11.98
N ALA A 32 6.17 27.45 12.22
CA ALA A 32 5.12 26.77 11.49
C ALA A 32 5.15 27.07 9.99
N TYR A 33 5.38 28.34 9.61
CA TYR A 33 5.49 28.78 8.22
C TYR A 33 6.67 28.11 7.51
N TYR A 34 7.87 28.20 8.08
CA TYR A 34 9.07 27.61 7.48
C TYR A 34 9.02 26.10 7.47
N ARG A 35 8.46 25.46 8.51
CA ARG A 35 8.24 24.01 8.54
C ARG A 35 7.39 23.56 7.36
N LEU A 36 6.25 24.21 7.13
CA LEU A 36 5.38 23.89 5.99
C LEU A 36 6.13 24.02 4.65
N GLN A 37 6.87 25.11 4.46
CA GLN A 37 7.61 25.36 3.21
C GLN A 37 8.76 24.35 2.99
N LEU A 38 9.54 24.06 4.04
CA LEU A 38 10.65 23.12 3.98
C LEU A 38 10.17 21.69 3.78
N ASP A 39 9.07 21.32 4.43
CA ASP A 39 8.48 19.98 4.30
C ASP A 39 7.89 19.76 2.91
N GLY A 40 7.23 20.77 2.32
CA GLY A 40 6.79 20.72 0.93
C GLY A 40 7.95 20.51 -0.06
N ARG A 41 9.06 21.28 0.12
CA ARG A 41 10.27 21.08 -0.70
C ARG A 41 10.87 19.69 -0.52
N ARG A 42 10.95 19.19 0.73
CA ARG A 42 11.44 17.83 1.03
C ARG A 42 10.57 16.76 0.38
N LEU A 43 9.25 16.92 0.45
CA LEU A 43 8.29 15.98 -0.15
C LEU A 43 8.45 15.93 -1.67
N GLN A 44 8.54 17.09 -2.33
CA GLN A 44 8.77 17.19 -3.77
C GLN A 44 10.11 16.57 -4.19
N GLN A 45 11.20 16.89 -3.49
CA GLN A 45 12.52 16.35 -3.81
C GLN A 45 12.60 14.82 -3.64
N ARG A 46 12.10 14.31 -2.51
CA ARG A 46 12.12 12.87 -2.21
C ARG A 46 11.21 12.09 -3.16
N SER A 47 9.99 12.58 -3.41
CA SER A 47 9.06 11.93 -4.33
C SER A 47 9.57 11.88 -5.76
N LEU A 48 10.18 12.96 -6.27
CA LEU A 48 10.82 12.98 -7.59
C LEU A 48 11.98 11.99 -7.65
N SER A 49 12.84 11.99 -6.63
CA SER A 49 13.98 11.06 -6.54
C SER A 49 13.52 9.59 -6.52
N LEU A 50 12.47 9.27 -5.74
CA LEU A 50 11.90 7.94 -5.71
C LEU A 50 11.28 7.56 -7.06
N ARG A 51 10.49 8.45 -7.68
CA ARG A 51 9.86 8.21 -8.99
C ARG A 51 10.91 7.89 -10.05
N LEU A 52 11.97 8.69 -10.15
CA LEU A 52 13.04 8.46 -11.13
C LEU A 52 13.71 7.11 -10.93
N ARG A 53 14.04 6.74 -9.68
CA ARG A 53 14.65 5.44 -9.37
C ARG A 53 13.74 4.27 -9.72
N LEU A 54 12.45 4.37 -9.39
CA LEU A 54 11.44 3.36 -9.73
C LEU A 54 11.28 3.22 -11.25
N GLN A 55 11.20 4.33 -11.99
CA GLN A 55 11.09 4.32 -13.45
C GLN A 55 12.33 3.72 -14.12
N GLN A 56 13.53 4.06 -13.65
CA GLN A 56 14.78 3.48 -14.15
C GLN A 56 14.83 1.96 -13.89
N ALA A 57 14.44 1.53 -12.70
CA ALA A 57 14.35 0.11 -12.36
C ALA A 57 13.31 -0.62 -13.22
N LEU A 58 12.14 -0.01 -13.44
CA LEU A 58 11.07 -0.55 -14.27
C LEU A 58 11.52 -0.73 -15.72
N ALA A 59 12.11 0.31 -16.32
CA ALA A 59 12.61 0.25 -17.69
C ALA A 59 13.67 -0.85 -17.85
N LYS A 60 14.57 -1.00 -16.86
CA LYS A 60 15.58 -2.05 -16.84
C LYS A 60 14.96 -3.44 -16.75
N GLU A 61 14.00 -3.67 -15.86
CA GLU A 61 13.34 -4.98 -15.73
C GLU A 61 12.51 -5.31 -16.99
N GLN A 62 11.82 -4.33 -17.59
CA GLN A 62 11.10 -4.52 -18.85
C GLN A 62 12.04 -4.91 -19.99
N ALA A 63 13.22 -4.28 -20.09
CA ALA A 63 14.22 -4.65 -21.09
C ALA A 63 14.75 -6.08 -20.87
N GLN A 64 15.00 -6.47 -19.63
CA GLN A 64 15.43 -7.83 -19.28
C GLN A 64 14.34 -8.87 -19.60
N CYS A 65 13.08 -8.57 -19.29
CA CYS A 65 11.95 -9.43 -19.62
C CYS A 65 11.81 -9.64 -21.13
N ARG A 66 11.88 -8.54 -21.91
CA ARG A 66 11.86 -8.59 -23.38
C ARG A 66 12.99 -9.45 -23.94
N GLN A 67 14.21 -9.29 -23.42
CA GLN A 67 15.34 -10.12 -23.83
C GLN A 67 15.11 -11.63 -23.53
N GLN A 68 14.47 -11.98 -22.42
CA GLN A 68 14.13 -13.39 -22.15
C GLN A 68 13.02 -13.89 -23.07
N GLN A 69 12.04 -13.04 -23.40
CA GLN A 69 10.98 -13.38 -24.34
C GLN A 69 11.54 -13.64 -25.74
N GLU A 70 12.40 -12.77 -26.26
CA GLU A 70 13.09 -12.97 -27.55
C GLU A 70 13.86 -14.30 -27.60
N ARG A 71 14.48 -14.70 -26.48
CA ARG A 71 15.16 -16.00 -26.36
C ARG A 71 14.18 -17.17 -26.38
N LEU A 72 12.98 -17.01 -25.84
CA LEU A 72 11.93 -18.01 -25.88
C LEU A 72 11.36 -18.15 -27.29
N ASP A 73 11.13 -17.03 -27.99
CA ASP A 73 10.61 -17.00 -29.36
C ASP A 73 11.60 -17.69 -30.32
N GLN A 74 12.91 -17.57 -30.10
CA GLN A 74 13.94 -18.34 -30.82
C GLN A 74 13.78 -19.87 -30.66
N VAL A 75 13.16 -20.36 -29.58
CA VAL A 75 12.87 -21.79 -29.39
C VAL A 75 11.67 -22.24 -30.19
N GLU A 76 10.66 -21.38 -30.41
CA GLU A 76 9.52 -21.71 -31.28
C GLU A 76 9.99 -22.00 -32.71
N GLY A 77 11.01 -21.27 -33.18
CA GLY A 77 11.74 -21.56 -34.42
C GLY A 77 12.53 -22.87 -34.46
N SER A 78 12.61 -23.63 -33.35
CA SER A 78 13.32 -24.93 -33.32
C SER A 78 12.65 -26.01 -34.18
N GLY A 79 11.36 -25.85 -34.49
CA GLY A 79 10.66 -26.72 -35.45
C GLY A 79 11.26 -26.64 -36.85
N ALA A 80 11.62 -25.43 -37.30
CA ALA A 80 12.26 -25.23 -38.60
C ALA A 80 13.64 -25.89 -38.70
N LEU A 81 14.45 -25.81 -37.63
CA LEU A 81 15.73 -26.51 -37.56
C LEU A 81 15.57 -28.03 -37.62
N GLN A 82 14.52 -28.57 -37.01
CA GLN A 82 14.19 -29.98 -37.11
C GLN A 82 13.76 -30.35 -38.53
N GLY A 83 12.86 -29.58 -39.14
CA GLY A 83 12.42 -29.82 -40.52
C GLY A 83 13.55 -29.74 -41.55
N GLN A 84 14.52 -28.83 -41.36
CA GLN A 84 15.74 -28.78 -42.18
C GLN A 84 16.59 -30.05 -42.02
N ALA A 85 16.75 -30.53 -40.78
CA ALA A 85 17.48 -31.76 -40.50
C ALA A 85 16.78 -32.99 -41.11
N ASP A 86 15.46 -33.07 -40.97
CA ASP A 86 14.62 -34.11 -41.56
C ASP A 86 14.77 -34.10 -43.09
N GLY A 87 14.72 -32.92 -43.72
CA GLY A 87 14.90 -32.74 -45.17
C GLY A 87 16.25 -33.23 -45.68
N LEU A 88 17.34 -32.99 -44.95
CA LEU A 88 18.68 -33.51 -45.28
C LEU A 88 18.76 -35.04 -45.19
N LEU A 89 18.07 -35.64 -44.22
CA LEU A 89 18.08 -37.09 -44.03
C LEU A 89 17.13 -37.83 -45.00
N CYS A 90 16.14 -37.15 -45.57
CA CYS A 90 15.23 -37.70 -46.57
C CYS A 90 15.75 -37.61 -48.01
N LEU A 91 16.96 -37.09 -48.25
CA LEU A 91 17.60 -37.15 -49.57
C LEU A 91 17.87 -38.62 -49.97
N ALA A 92 17.87 -38.92 -51.27
CA ALA A 92 18.00 -40.31 -51.76
C ALA A 92 19.36 -40.96 -51.38
N ASP A 93 20.45 -40.20 -51.44
CA ASP A 93 21.80 -40.59 -51.01
C ASP A 93 22.49 -39.43 -50.27
N PRO A 94 22.22 -39.23 -48.97
CA PRO A 94 22.77 -38.11 -48.23
C PRO A 94 24.28 -38.30 -47.99
N SER A 95 25.07 -37.27 -48.27
CA SER A 95 26.51 -37.28 -48.03
C SER A 95 26.84 -37.31 -46.54
N ARG A 96 28.05 -37.77 -46.18
CA ARG A 96 28.52 -37.76 -44.78
C ARG A 96 28.48 -36.37 -44.15
N GLU A 97 28.72 -35.32 -44.96
CA GLU A 97 28.65 -33.93 -44.53
C GLU A 97 27.21 -33.49 -44.23
N GLN A 98 26.25 -33.84 -45.10
CA GLN A 98 24.82 -33.56 -44.90
C GLN A 98 24.27 -34.26 -43.66
N VAL A 99 24.70 -35.50 -43.40
CA VAL A 99 24.33 -36.22 -42.16
C VAL A 99 24.91 -35.53 -40.92
N ALA A 100 26.15 -35.05 -40.97
CA ALA A 100 26.77 -34.33 -39.87
C ALA A 100 26.08 -32.97 -39.61
N GLU A 101 25.66 -32.28 -40.67
CA GLU A 101 24.88 -31.04 -40.59
C GLU A 101 23.51 -31.29 -39.95
N ALA A 102 22.77 -32.30 -40.40
CA ALA A 102 21.48 -32.68 -39.80
C ALA A 102 21.63 -32.99 -38.30
N GLN A 103 22.68 -33.74 -37.91
CA GLN A 103 22.98 -34.00 -36.50
C GLN A 103 23.31 -32.72 -35.70
N ALA A 104 23.98 -31.74 -36.30
CA ALA A 104 24.23 -30.45 -35.67
C ALA A 104 22.93 -29.66 -35.47
N LEU A 105 22.04 -29.65 -36.47
CA LEU A 105 20.72 -29.01 -36.40
C LEU A 105 19.84 -29.63 -35.30
N TYR A 106 19.75 -30.95 -35.20
CA TYR A 106 19.03 -31.61 -34.09
C TYR A 106 19.63 -31.28 -32.72
N ARG A 107 20.96 -31.27 -32.59
CA ARG A 107 21.63 -30.91 -31.33
C ARG A 107 21.27 -29.48 -30.92
N ARG A 108 21.22 -28.55 -31.88
CA ARG A 108 20.81 -27.16 -31.64
C ARG A 108 19.34 -27.06 -31.24
N ALA A 109 18.42 -27.70 -31.99
CA ALA A 109 17.00 -27.72 -31.68
C ALA A 109 16.72 -28.32 -30.28
N ARG A 110 17.39 -29.42 -29.92
CA ARG A 110 17.28 -30.04 -28.60
C ARG A 110 17.77 -29.14 -27.47
N LYS A 111 18.88 -28.42 -27.67
CA LYS A 111 19.39 -27.46 -26.68
C LYS A 111 18.40 -26.31 -26.44
N LEU A 112 17.80 -25.77 -27.51
CA LEU A 112 16.79 -24.71 -27.43
C LEU A 112 15.54 -25.18 -26.67
N ARG A 113 15.01 -26.37 -26.97
CA ARG A 113 13.86 -26.93 -26.25
C ARG A 113 14.14 -27.12 -24.76
N ARG A 114 15.36 -27.60 -24.41
CA ARG A 114 15.78 -27.75 -23.01
C ARG A 114 15.90 -26.41 -22.29
N SER A 115 16.20 -25.31 -22.98
CA SER A 115 16.31 -24.00 -22.34
C SER A 115 14.96 -23.39 -21.90
N VAL A 116 13.83 -23.85 -22.46
CA VAL A 116 12.48 -23.34 -22.11
C VAL A 116 12.21 -23.44 -20.61
N ALA A 117 12.50 -24.61 -20.02
CA ALA A 117 12.29 -24.86 -18.59
C ALA A 117 13.08 -23.90 -17.67
N ALA A 118 14.17 -23.30 -18.18
CA ALA A 118 14.94 -22.31 -17.44
C ALA A 118 14.52 -20.86 -17.76
N ILE A 119 13.99 -20.59 -18.96
CA ILE A 119 13.59 -19.25 -19.42
C ILE A 119 12.22 -18.86 -18.87
N THR A 120 11.22 -19.74 -18.97
CA THR A 120 9.84 -19.48 -18.53
C THR A 120 9.73 -18.99 -17.08
N PRO A 121 10.32 -19.65 -16.06
CA PRO A 121 10.25 -19.15 -14.68
C PRO A 121 10.99 -17.82 -14.49
N ARG A 122 12.02 -17.53 -15.29
CA ARG A 122 12.72 -16.24 -15.24
C ARG A 122 11.84 -15.11 -15.78
N ILE A 123 11.12 -15.35 -16.88
CA ILE A 123 10.14 -14.40 -17.43
C ILE A 123 9.09 -14.08 -16.37
N GLY A 124 8.49 -15.10 -15.74
CA GLY A 124 7.51 -14.89 -14.66
C GLY A 124 8.05 -14.05 -13.50
N ALA A 125 9.30 -14.29 -13.08
CA ALA A 125 9.94 -13.48 -12.04
C ALA A 125 10.20 -12.02 -12.47
N HIS A 126 10.47 -11.76 -13.75
CA HIS A 126 10.57 -10.39 -14.27
C HIS A 126 9.20 -9.72 -14.34
N GLN A 127 8.18 -10.39 -14.87
CA GLN A 127 6.81 -9.89 -14.95
C GLN A 127 6.28 -9.50 -13.56
N GLN A 128 6.46 -10.37 -12.58
CA GLN A 128 6.04 -10.08 -11.21
C GLN A 128 6.75 -8.85 -10.61
N ARG A 129 8.05 -8.68 -10.91
CA ARG A 129 8.80 -7.52 -10.44
C ARG A 129 8.37 -6.23 -11.14
N ILE A 130 8.01 -6.31 -12.42
CA ILE A 130 7.43 -5.21 -13.18
C ILE A 130 6.12 -4.76 -12.52
N GLU A 131 5.21 -5.69 -12.22
CA GLU A 131 3.94 -5.41 -11.53
C GLU A 131 4.18 -4.71 -10.17
N GLN A 132 5.15 -5.18 -9.39
CA GLN A 132 5.49 -4.56 -8.10
C GLN A 132 6.02 -3.13 -8.25
N LEU A 133 6.87 -2.88 -9.25
CA LEU A 133 7.40 -1.54 -9.53
C LEU A 133 6.30 -0.59 -10.01
N GLU A 134 5.40 -1.06 -10.87
CA GLU A 134 4.25 -0.28 -11.33
C GLU A 134 3.27 0.04 -10.19
N ALA A 135 3.03 -0.91 -9.28
CA ALA A 135 2.25 -0.67 -8.08
C ALA A 135 2.91 0.37 -7.17
N SER A 136 4.23 0.31 -6.95
CA SER A 136 4.96 1.34 -6.18
C SER A 136 4.85 2.73 -6.79
N LEU A 137 4.89 2.85 -8.12
CA LEU A 137 4.61 4.12 -8.81
C LEU A 137 3.17 4.58 -8.59
N THR A 138 2.22 3.64 -8.64
CA THR A 138 0.80 3.92 -8.41
C THR A 138 0.55 4.44 -6.99
N TYR A 139 1.18 3.85 -5.96
CA TYR A 139 1.10 4.36 -4.58
C TYR A 139 1.70 5.75 -4.44
N LEU A 140 2.82 6.01 -5.11
CA LEU A 140 3.44 7.34 -5.11
C LEU A 140 2.52 8.39 -5.74
N ASP A 141 1.87 8.06 -6.86
CA ASP A 141 0.93 8.95 -7.54
C ASP A 141 -0.30 9.23 -6.66
N GLN A 142 -0.81 8.22 -5.95
CA GLN A 142 -1.90 8.38 -4.99
C GLN A 142 -1.53 9.30 -3.82
N LEU A 143 -0.33 9.15 -3.27
CA LEU A 143 0.19 9.99 -2.19
C LEU A 143 0.27 11.45 -2.60
N LEU A 144 0.78 11.72 -3.80
CA LEU A 144 0.96 13.08 -4.32
C LEU A 144 -0.35 13.75 -4.74
N LEU A 145 -1.39 12.97 -5.02
CA LEU A 145 -2.68 13.56 -5.36
C LEU A 145 -3.33 14.25 -4.16
N VAL A 146 -3.07 13.75 -2.93
CA VAL A 146 -3.53 14.41 -1.69
C VAL A 146 -2.89 15.79 -1.51
N GLU A 147 -1.65 15.98 -1.97
CA GLU A 147 -0.95 17.28 -1.90
C GLU A 147 -1.62 18.33 -2.80
N GLN A 148 -2.10 17.96 -3.98
CA GLN A 148 -2.67 18.91 -4.95
C GLN A 148 -4.09 19.38 -4.61
N VAL A 149 -4.81 18.66 -3.75
CA VAL A 149 -6.17 19.04 -3.30
C VAL A 149 -6.11 20.03 -2.12
N SER A 150 -4.94 20.22 -1.49
CA SER A 150 -4.73 21.31 -0.53
C SER A 150 -4.61 22.63 -1.30
N PRO A 151 -5.58 23.56 -1.20
CA PRO A 151 -5.49 24.82 -1.91
C PRO A 151 -4.34 25.63 -1.30
N ALA A 152 -3.21 25.72 -2.00
CA ALA A 152 -2.32 26.86 -1.81
C ALA A 152 -3.10 28.08 -2.34
N PRO A 153 -3.50 29.05 -1.50
CA PRO A 153 -4.36 30.13 -1.96
C PRO A 153 -3.51 31.10 -2.77
N ALA A 154 -3.53 30.93 -4.09
CA ALA A 154 -2.88 31.85 -5.02
C ALA A 154 -3.53 33.25 -5.02
N GLN A 155 -4.70 33.45 -4.39
CA GLN A 155 -5.44 34.71 -4.45
C GLN A 155 -6.11 35.17 -3.13
N ALA A 156 -5.73 34.65 -1.95
CA ALA A 156 -6.27 35.14 -0.67
C ALA A 156 -5.37 36.22 -0.03
N PRO A 157 -5.94 37.31 0.54
CA PRO A 157 -5.18 38.34 1.25
C PRO A 157 -4.39 37.74 2.42
N SER A 158 -3.19 38.29 2.65
CA SER A 158 -2.12 37.75 3.51
C SER A 158 -2.53 37.41 4.94
N GLN A 159 -3.60 38.00 5.46
CA GLN A 159 -4.06 37.82 6.85
C GLN A 159 -5.00 36.61 7.04
N ALA A 160 -5.61 36.06 5.98
CA ALA A 160 -6.53 34.91 6.05
C ALA A 160 -5.85 33.56 5.76
N ARG A 161 -4.54 33.55 5.46
CA ARG A 161 -3.77 32.31 5.23
C ARG A 161 -3.48 31.51 6.50
N HIS A 162 -3.80 32.03 7.68
CA HIS A 162 -3.24 31.55 8.96
C HIS A 162 -4.25 30.85 9.86
N GLN A 163 -5.46 30.54 9.37
CA GLN A 163 -6.51 29.90 10.16
C GLN A 163 -7.05 28.59 9.57
N ALA A 164 -6.39 28.01 8.58
CA ALA A 164 -6.71 26.66 8.13
C ALA A 164 -5.62 25.69 8.58
N PRO A 165 -5.91 24.70 9.45
CA PRO A 165 -5.03 23.55 9.65
C PRO A 165 -5.10 22.70 8.38
N GLY A 166 -4.44 23.15 7.31
CA GLY A 166 -4.23 22.31 6.14
C GLY A 166 -3.50 21.05 6.59
N LEU A 167 -4.01 19.88 6.21
CA LEU A 167 -3.37 18.57 6.39
C LEU A 167 -1.85 18.74 6.20
N GLY A 168 -1.11 18.63 7.30
CA GLY A 168 0.31 18.95 7.30
C GLY A 168 1.06 18.12 6.27
N SER A 169 2.15 18.66 5.73
CA SER A 169 3.11 17.92 4.91
C SER A 169 3.78 16.76 5.68
N ALA A 170 3.76 16.80 7.02
CA ALA A 170 4.34 15.76 7.89
C ALA A 170 3.75 14.35 7.70
N PRO A 171 2.42 14.10 7.76
CA PRO A 171 1.85 12.79 7.48
C PRO A 171 2.11 12.29 6.06
N LEU A 172 2.23 13.17 5.06
CA LEU A 172 2.60 12.78 3.69
C LEU A 172 4.08 12.36 3.64
N LEU A 173 4.97 13.08 4.31
CA LEU A 173 6.38 12.71 4.43
C LEU A 173 6.58 11.36 5.12
N ALA A 174 5.81 11.08 6.18
CA ALA A 174 5.85 9.78 6.86
C ALA A 174 5.39 8.63 5.95
N GLN A 175 4.29 8.82 5.19
CA GLN A 175 3.84 7.84 4.21
C GLN A 175 4.86 7.63 3.09
N LEU A 176 5.51 8.70 2.62
CA LEU A 176 6.56 8.62 1.61
C LEU A 176 7.77 7.84 2.13
N GLU A 177 8.17 8.06 3.39
CA GLU A 177 9.25 7.32 4.02
C GLU A 177 8.94 5.82 4.11
N GLU A 178 7.72 5.45 4.47
CA GLU A 178 7.28 4.05 4.47
C GLU A 178 7.34 3.43 3.06
N LEU A 179 6.88 4.15 2.04
CA LEU A 179 6.93 3.71 0.64
C LEU A 179 8.37 3.60 0.10
N GLU A 180 9.25 4.53 0.47
CA GLU A 180 10.67 4.45 0.15
C GLU A 180 11.29 3.19 0.75
N LEU A 181 11.00 2.89 2.01
CA LEU A 181 11.50 1.72 2.72
C LEU A 181 10.96 0.41 2.13
N ASP A 182 9.68 0.36 1.78
CA ASP A 182 9.05 -0.76 1.05
C ASP A 182 9.76 -1.02 -0.30
N SER A 183 10.08 0.07 -1.02
CA SER A 183 10.71 0.03 -2.34
C SER A 183 12.21 -0.33 -2.32
N GLN A 184 12.90 -0.29 -1.17
CA GLN A 184 14.34 -0.55 -1.09
C GLN A 184 14.71 -1.93 -1.65
N SER A 185 13.91 -2.96 -1.36
CA SER A 185 14.13 -4.32 -1.84
C SER A 185 13.96 -4.46 -3.37
N LEU A 186 13.08 -3.63 -3.96
CA LEU A 186 12.82 -3.57 -5.39
C LEU A 186 13.88 -2.75 -6.14
N LEU A 187 14.51 -1.79 -5.47
CA LEU A 187 15.56 -0.96 -6.05
C LEU A 187 16.97 -1.55 -5.87
N ALA A 188 17.14 -2.44 -4.88
CA ALA A 188 18.43 -3.09 -4.63
C ALA A 188 18.89 -3.91 -5.86
N PRO A 189 20.18 -3.82 -6.24
CA PRO A 189 20.72 -4.64 -7.31
C PRO A 189 20.61 -6.12 -6.94
N ARG A 190 20.27 -6.98 -7.92
CA ARG A 190 20.24 -8.44 -7.79
C ARG A 190 21.67 -8.97 -7.55
N LEU A 191 22.18 -8.83 -6.33
CA LEU A 191 23.37 -9.57 -5.88
C LEU A 191 22.96 -11.04 -5.82
N GLY A 192 23.69 -11.90 -6.56
CA GLY A 192 23.36 -13.30 -6.75
C GLY A 192 22.95 -14.02 -5.45
N ASN A 193 22.04 -14.99 -5.60
CA ASN A 193 21.22 -15.76 -4.64
C ASN A 193 21.78 -16.14 -3.25
N ARG A 194 23.05 -15.86 -2.93
CA ARG A 194 23.70 -16.21 -1.66
C ARG A 194 23.42 -15.24 -0.51
N ARG A 195 23.08 -13.97 -0.77
CA ARG A 195 22.74 -12.99 0.29
C ARG A 195 21.24 -12.86 0.59
N GLN A 196 20.37 -13.06 -0.40
CA GLN A 196 18.91 -13.00 -0.19
C GLN A 196 18.37 -14.10 0.75
N ARG A 197 19.00 -15.29 0.79
CA ARG A 197 18.63 -16.35 1.76
C ARG A 197 18.94 -15.98 3.21
N ARG A 198 19.81 -14.99 3.47
CA ARG A 198 20.11 -14.50 4.82
C ARG A 198 19.27 -13.30 5.24
N SER A 199 18.75 -12.51 4.30
CA SER A 199 17.92 -11.33 4.61
C SER A 199 16.42 -11.63 4.74
N GLY A 200 15.97 -12.85 4.42
CA GLY A 200 14.56 -13.26 4.56
C GLY A 200 14.05 -13.40 6.00
N SER A 201 14.86 -13.04 7.01
CA SER A 201 14.48 -13.06 8.43
C SER A 201 14.66 -11.71 9.14
N ALA A 202 15.18 -10.68 8.45
CA ALA A 202 15.20 -9.35 9.00
C ALA A 202 13.87 -8.67 8.64
N SER A 203 12.83 -8.97 9.43
CA SER A 203 11.68 -8.07 9.53
C SER A 203 12.24 -6.67 9.78
N PRO A 204 12.02 -5.68 8.89
CA PRO A 204 12.33 -4.30 9.24
C PRO A 204 11.56 -3.99 10.53
N ALA A 205 12.21 -3.26 11.44
CA ALA A 205 11.72 -2.95 12.77
C ALA A 205 10.19 -2.75 12.78
N SER A 206 9.58 -3.34 13.80
CA SER A 206 8.17 -3.32 14.20
C SER A 206 7.60 -1.90 14.35
N GLY A 207 7.56 -1.12 13.27
CA GLY A 207 6.58 -0.06 13.12
C GLY A 207 5.22 -0.73 12.95
N GLN A 208 4.24 -0.33 13.74
CA GLN A 208 2.86 -0.74 13.53
C GLN A 208 2.48 -0.37 12.09
N VAL A 209 2.06 -1.37 11.31
CA VAL A 209 1.53 -1.16 9.97
C VAL A 209 0.20 -0.43 10.12
N GLN A 210 0.09 0.77 9.55
CA GLN A 210 -1.11 1.60 9.64
C GLN A 210 -1.71 1.75 8.23
N PRO A 211 -2.61 0.85 7.80
CA PRO A 211 -3.35 1.06 6.57
C PRO A 211 -4.31 2.24 6.72
N LEU A 212 -4.86 2.70 5.61
CA LEU A 212 -5.99 3.62 5.65
C LEU A 212 -7.23 2.85 6.14
N GLU A 213 -7.77 3.23 7.28
CA GLU A 213 -9.03 2.70 7.81
C GLU A 213 -10.16 3.71 7.59
N LEU A 214 -11.28 3.22 7.07
CA LEU A 214 -12.49 3.99 6.79
C LEU A 214 -13.69 3.29 7.44
N GLU A 215 -14.64 4.07 7.94
CA GLU A 215 -15.93 3.57 8.41
C GLU A 215 -17.02 3.97 7.40
N LEU A 216 -17.71 2.97 6.83
CA LEU A 216 -18.80 3.19 5.89
C LEU A 216 -20.04 3.70 6.60
N ALA A 217 -21.03 4.19 5.83
CA ALA A 217 -22.29 4.68 6.39
C ALA A 217 -23.07 3.61 7.18
N SER A 218 -22.85 2.33 6.88
CA SER A 218 -23.40 1.17 7.60
C SER A 218 -22.72 0.89 8.95
N GLY A 219 -21.60 1.56 9.25
CA GLY A 219 -20.73 1.26 10.40
C GLY A 219 -19.69 0.17 10.13
N LEU A 220 -19.68 -0.44 8.94
CA LEU A 220 -18.66 -1.40 8.55
C LEU A 220 -17.32 -0.74 8.29
N ARG A 221 -16.24 -1.42 8.68
CA ARG A 221 -14.87 -0.95 8.46
C ARG A 221 -14.32 -1.46 7.14
N VAL A 222 -13.65 -0.56 6.41
CA VAL A 222 -12.86 -0.85 5.21
C VAL A 222 -11.41 -0.47 5.45
N GLN A 223 -10.50 -1.34 5.05
CA GLN A 223 -9.07 -1.09 5.10
C GLN A 223 -8.48 -1.03 3.70
N VAL A 224 -7.64 -0.04 3.43
CA VAL A 224 -6.94 0.13 2.15
C VAL A 224 -5.44 0.15 2.40
N GLY A 225 -4.70 -0.71 1.71
CA GLY A 225 -3.25 -0.74 1.80
C GLY A 225 -2.60 0.27 0.86
N ARG A 226 -1.69 1.09 1.37
CA ARG A 226 -1.01 2.16 0.60
C ARG A 226 0.39 1.78 0.11
N ASN A 227 0.83 0.56 0.40
CA ASN A 227 2.09 -0.02 -0.07
C ASN A 227 2.03 -1.55 -0.01
N HIS A 228 3.09 -2.23 -0.48
CA HIS A 228 3.10 -3.69 -0.57
C HIS A 228 3.05 -4.38 0.79
N ARG A 229 3.73 -3.84 1.81
CA ARG A 229 3.68 -4.33 3.19
C ARG A 229 2.29 -4.20 3.80
N GLN A 230 1.64 -3.05 3.63
CA GLN A 230 0.27 -2.82 4.10
C GLN A 230 -0.71 -3.77 3.41
N ASN A 231 -0.62 -3.92 2.09
CA ASN A 231 -1.42 -4.89 1.34
C ASN A 231 -1.27 -6.31 1.90
N ALA A 232 -0.04 -6.77 2.10
CA ALA A 232 0.24 -8.09 2.69
C ALA A 232 -0.38 -8.23 4.08
N TRP A 233 -0.26 -7.19 4.90
CA TRP A 233 -0.75 -7.20 6.27
C TRP A 233 -2.27 -7.26 6.33
N ILE A 234 -2.99 -6.37 5.64
CA ILE A 234 -4.46 -6.33 5.69
C ILE A 234 -5.09 -7.57 5.07
N SER A 235 -4.51 -8.11 3.99
CA SER A 235 -5.12 -9.21 3.23
C SER A 235 -4.77 -10.61 3.76
N LEU A 236 -3.57 -10.81 4.33
CA LEU A 236 -3.09 -12.14 4.74
C LEU A 236 -2.88 -12.29 6.25
N GLN A 237 -2.72 -11.21 7.02
CA GLN A 237 -2.40 -11.29 8.45
C GLN A 237 -3.55 -10.80 9.34
N GLN A 238 -4.13 -9.64 9.01
CA GLN A 238 -5.18 -9.01 9.82
C GLN A 238 -6.59 -9.42 9.39
N ALA A 239 -6.79 -9.83 8.13
CA ALA A 239 -8.06 -10.34 7.65
C ALA A 239 -8.53 -11.56 8.48
N ARG A 240 -9.83 -11.61 8.75
CA ARG A 240 -10.48 -12.75 9.40
C ARG A 240 -11.30 -13.51 8.37
N ARG A 241 -11.50 -14.81 8.64
CA ARG A 241 -12.40 -15.63 7.82
C ARG A 241 -13.79 -14.98 7.78
N GLY A 242 -14.32 -14.79 6.57
CA GLY A 242 -15.57 -14.07 6.34
C GLY A 242 -15.38 -12.61 5.91
N ASP A 243 -14.18 -12.03 6.02
CA ASP A 243 -13.84 -10.74 5.41
C ASP A 243 -13.71 -10.87 3.88
N LEU A 244 -14.06 -9.81 3.16
CA LEU A 244 -13.98 -9.75 1.70
C LEU A 244 -12.82 -8.87 1.25
N TRP A 245 -12.06 -9.37 0.27
CA TRP A 245 -10.94 -8.70 -0.35
C TRP A 245 -11.30 -8.24 -1.76
N PHE A 246 -10.81 -7.06 -2.13
CA PHE A 246 -11.05 -6.41 -3.41
C PHE A 246 -9.74 -5.91 -4.01
N HIS A 247 -9.61 -6.05 -5.33
CA HIS A 247 -8.49 -5.51 -6.09
C HIS A 247 -8.88 -5.27 -7.55
N ALA A 248 -8.34 -4.21 -8.16
CA ALA A 248 -8.56 -3.93 -9.57
C ALA A 248 -8.02 -5.06 -10.44
N GLN A 249 -8.83 -5.56 -11.37
CA GLN A 249 -8.42 -6.69 -12.21
C GLN A 249 -7.31 -6.27 -13.19
N GLU A 250 -6.27 -7.10 -13.32
CA GLU A 250 -5.17 -6.94 -14.28
C GLU A 250 -4.47 -5.57 -14.23
N CYS A 251 -4.56 -4.87 -13.10
CA CYS A 251 -4.05 -3.53 -12.95
C CYS A 251 -3.38 -3.36 -11.58
N PRO A 252 -2.19 -2.74 -11.50
CA PRO A 252 -1.56 -2.42 -10.23
C PRO A 252 -2.45 -1.52 -9.36
N GLY A 253 -2.60 -1.88 -8.09
CA GLY A 253 -3.38 -1.10 -7.15
C GLY A 253 -3.30 -1.60 -5.70
N SER A 254 -4.04 -0.91 -4.85
CA SER A 254 -4.18 -1.23 -3.43
C SER A 254 -5.06 -2.45 -3.22
N HIS A 255 -4.74 -3.23 -2.19
CA HIS A 255 -5.69 -4.18 -1.63
C HIS A 255 -6.71 -3.42 -0.81
N VAL A 256 -7.97 -3.80 -0.93
CA VAL A 256 -9.06 -3.29 -0.09
C VAL A 256 -9.71 -4.46 0.63
N VAL A 257 -9.91 -4.35 1.95
CA VAL A 257 -10.54 -5.39 2.76
C VAL A 257 -11.73 -4.81 3.51
N LEU A 258 -12.92 -5.33 3.22
CA LEU A 258 -14.16 -5.02 3.95
C LEU A 258 -14.33 -6.02 5.10
N LYS A 259 -14.52 -5.51 6.32
CA LYS A 259 -14.61 -6.30 7.56
C LYS A 259 -16.00 -6.92 7.78
N THR A 260 -16.44 -7.73 6.81
CA THR A 260 -17.73 -8.44 6.84
C THR A 260 -17.80 -9.57 7.86
N SER A 261 -16.68 -9.97 8.48
CA SER A 261 -16.70 -10.92 9.59
C SER A 261 -17.39 -10.39 10.85
N LEU A 262 -17.56 -9.07 10.98
CA LEU A 262 -18.22 -8.43 12.14
C LEU A 262 -19.73 -8.24 11.93
N ALA A 263 -20.16 -7.96 10.70
CA ALA A 263 -21.54 -7.89 10.28
C ALA A 263 -21.63 -8.08 8.75
N PRO A 264 -22.71 -8.68 8.21
CA PRO A 264 -22.87 -8.85 6.78
C PRO A 264 -22.95 -7.48 6.09
N GLY A 265 -22.18 -7.30 5.01
CA GLY A 265 -22.22 -6.09 4.18
C GLY A 265 -23.41 -6.12 3.23
N GLY A 266 -24.08 -4.97 3.08
CA GLY A 266 -25.07 -4.77 2.03
C GLY A 266 -24.43 -4.52 0.68
N GLU A 267 -25.23 -4.52 -0.39
CA GLU A 267 -24.74 -4.25 -1.76
C GLU A 267 -24.03 -2.88 -1.87
N GLY A 268 -24.51 -1.88 -1.13
CA GLY A 268 -23.85 -0.56 -1.05
C GLY A 268 -22.45 -0.61 -0.45
N ASP A 269 -22.19 -1.49 0.53
CA ASP A 269 -20.87 -1.64 1.15
C ASP A 269 -19.89 -2.36 0.22
N LEU A 270 -20.37 -3.41 -0.47
CA LEU A 270 -19.60 -4.13 -1.49
C LEU A 270 -19.21 -3.19 -2.63
N GLN A 271 -20.17 -2.39 -3.10
CA GLN A 271 -19.91 -1.41 -4.16
C GLN A 271 -18.94 -0.32 -3.71
N ALA A 272 -19.06 0.19 -2.48
CA ALA A 272 -18.13 1.17 -1.93
C ALA A 272 -16.70 0.62 -1.83
N ALA A 273 -16.53 -0.62 -1.36
CA ALA A 273 -15.22 -1.28 -1.31
C ALA A 273 -14.63 -1.48 -2.72
N ALA A 274 -15.45 -1.87 -3.70
CA ALA A 274 -15.03 -2.01 -5.09
C ALA A 274 -14.62 -0.65 -5.69
N ASP A 275 -15.40 0.40 -5.46
CA ASP A 275 -15.09 1.77 -5.90
C ASP A 275 -13.78 2.27 -5.30
N LEU A 276 -13.52 1.98 -4.02
CA LEU A 276 -12.24 2.30 -3.36
C LEU A 276 -11.08 1.54 -4.00
N ALA A 277 -11.21 0.24 -4.28
CA ALA A 277 -10.16 -0.53 -4.95
C ALA A 277 -9.85 0.03 -6.34
N ALA A 278 -10.87 0.46 -7.09
CA ALA A 278 -10.70 1.12 -8.37
C ALA A 278 -10.04 2.50 -8.25
N HIS A 279 -10.43 3.30 -7.25
CA HIS A 279 -9.84 4.61 -6.96
C HIS A 279 -8.37 4.53 -6.58
N PHE A 280 -8.00 3.54 -5.76
CA PHE A 280 -6.62 3.29 -5.35
C PHE A 280 -5.92 2.30 -6.31
N SER A 281 -6.20 2.40 -7.61
CA SER A 281 -5.49 1.66 -8.66
C SER A 281 -4.99 2.60 -9.76
N ARG A 282 -4.13 2.08 -10.63
CA ARG A 282 -3.71 2.77 -11.86
C ARG A 282 -4.88 3.03 -12.81
N ALA A 283 -5.99 2.30 -12.69
CA ALA A 283 -7.20 2.47 -13.50
C ALA A 283 -8.14 3.58 -13.01
N ARG A 284 -7.77 4.36 -11.99
CA ARG A 284 -8.59 5.44 -11.42
C ARG A 284 -9.16 6.44 -12.43
N GLY A 285 -8.44 6.71 -13.54
CA GLY A 285 -8.89 7.64 -14.58
C GLY A 285 -10.06 7.12 -15.42
N ASN A 286 -10.41 5.84 -15.31
CA ASN A 286 -11.46 5.21 -16.09
C ASN A 286 -12.83 5.44 -15.45
N ARG A 287 -13.89 5.48 -16.28
CA ARG A 287 -15.29 5.58 -15.81
C ARG A 287 -15.77 4.30 -15.11
N ARG A 288 -15.31 3.16 -15.59
CA ARG A 288 -15.66 1.84 -15.07
C ARG A 288 -14.41 0.98 -14.99
N VAL A 289 -14.22 0.31 -13.87
CA VAL A 289 -13.06 -0.56 -13.62
C VAL A 289 -13.57 -1.92 -13.14
N PRO A 290 -13.15 -3.04 -13.75
CA PRO A 290 -13.44 -4.35 -13.22
C PRO A 290 -12.63 -4.58 -11.92
N VAL A 291 -13.31 -4.96 -10.86
CA VAL A 291 -12.72 -5.23 -9.55
C VAL A 291 -13.08 -6.64 -9.13
N VAL A 292 -12.08 -7.44 -8.81
CA VAL A 292 -12.27 -8.80 -8.31
C VAL A 292 -12.60 -8.71 -6.83
N MET A 293 -13.66 -9.41 -6.41
CA MET A 293 -14.05 -9.63 -5.04
C MET A 293 -13.83 -11.11 -4.67
N VAL A 294 -13.13 -11.36 -3.58
CA VAL A 294 -12.81 -12.71 -3.10
C VAL A 294 -12.91 -12.77 -1.57
N ALA A 295 -13.38 -13.88 -1.02
CA ALA A 295 -13.24 -14.13 0.41
C ALA A 295 -11.75 -14.26 0.79
N THR A 296 -11.36 -13.66 1.91
CA THR A 296 -9.96 -13.61 2.36
C THR A 296 -9.37 -14.99 2.65
N ASP A 297 -10.18 -15.99 3.00
CA ASP A 297 -9.74 -17.38 3.22
C ASP A 297 -9.42 -18.14 1.92
N GLN A 298 -9.80 -17.60 0.76
CA GLN A 298 -9.44 -18.12 -0.56
C GLN A 298 -8.17 -17.47 -1.13
N LEU A 299 -7.59 -16.50 -0.43
CA LEU A 299 -6.32 -15.88 -0.81
C LEU A 299 -5.14 -16.74 -0.37
N GLN A 300 -4.17 -16.88 -1.27
CA GLN A 300 -2.92 -17.59 -1.01
C GLN A 300 -1.73 -16.71 -1.40
N ARG A 301 -0.72 -16.69 -0.54
CA ARG A 301 0.56 -16.04 -0.88
C ARG A 301 1.27 -16.88 -1.94
N ILE A 302 1.72 -16.25 -3.02
CA ILE A 302 2.57 -16.91 -4.01
C ILE A 302 3.96 -17.13 -3.40
N ALA A 303 4.45 -18.37 -3.39
CA ALA A 303 5.75 -18.67 -2.78
C ALA A 303 6.90 -18.03 -3.58
N GLY A 304 7.83 -17.37 -2.88
CA GLY A 304 8.95 -16.66 -3.51
C GLY A 304 8.59 -15.30 -4.11
N ALA A 305 7.31 -14.93 -4.09
CA ALA A 305 6.84 -13.60 -4.43
C ALA A 305 7.23 -12.55 -3.38
N GLY A 306 7.27 -11.29 -3.80
CA GLY A 306 7.37 -10.18 -2.85
C GLY A 306 6.09 -9.99 -2.02
N PRO A 307 6.13 -9.13 -0.99
CA PRO A 307 4.97 -8.86 -0.15
C PRO A 307 3.80 -8.31 -0.99
N GLY A 308 2.57 -8.60 -0.57
CA GLY A 308 1.36 -8.12 -1.22
C GLY A 308 0.94 -8.92 -2.45
N THR A 309 1.80 -9.73 -3.05
CA THR A 309 1.41 -10.60 -4.17
C THR A 309 0.61 -11.81 -3.67
N VAL A 310 -0.65 -11.90 -4.12
CA VAL A 310 -1.59 -12.97 -3.76
C VAL A 310 -2.12 -13.66 -5.01
N SER A 311 -2.44 -14.93 -4.89
CA SER A 311 -3.32 -15.65 -5.81
C SER A 311 -4.65 -15.92 -5.12
N HIS A 312 -5.71 -16.08 -5.92
CA HIS A 312 -7.04 -16.41 -5.44
C HIS A 312 -7.65 -17.52 -6.28
N ARG A 313 -8.64 -18.23 -5.71
CA ARG A 313 -9.42 -19.24 -6.43
C ARG A 313 -10.81 -18.70 -6.70
N GLY A 314 -11.18 -18.55 -7.98
CA GLY A 314 -12.47 -17.96 -8.35
C GLY A 314 -12.53 -16.48 -7.95
N GLY A 315 -13.74 -15.98 -7.71
CA GLY A 315 -13.97 -14.56 -7.40
C GLY A 315 -15.03 -13.97 -8.33
N GLU A 316 -15.79 -13.03 -7.79
CA GLU A 316 -16.80 -12.29 -8.55
C GLU A 316 -16.20 -10.99 -9.05
N VAL A 317 -16.60 -10.53 -10.23
CA VAL A 317 -16.14 -9.26 -10.79
C VAL A 317 -17.24 -8.24 -10.64
N LEU A 318 -16.93 -7.15 -9.94
CA LEU A 318 -17.80 -5.99 -9.77
C LEU A 318 -17.33 -4.85 -10.68
N TRP A 319 -18.28 -4.12 -11.25
CA TRP A 319 -17.98 -2.92 -12.03
C TRP A 319 -17.97 -1.69 -11.14
N ALA A 320 -16.77 -1.24 -10.81
CA ALA A 320 -16.53 -0.11 -9.92
C ALA A 320 -16.43 1.23 -10.66
N ASP A 321 -16.70 2.31 -9.94
CA ASP A 321 -16.56 3.69 -10.39
C ASP A 321 -15.63 4.47 -9.43
N PRO A 322 -14.39 4.78 -9.86
CA PRO A 322 -13.43 5.54 -9.07
C PRO A 322 -13.92 6.93 -8.59
N GLN A 323 -14.88 7.55 -9.29
CA GLN A 323 -15.38 8.88 -8.95
C GLN A 323 -16.30 8.83 -7.73
N ARG A 324 -17.12 7.77 -7.60
CA ARG A 324 -17.95 7.57 -6.41
C ARG A 324 -17.11 7.43 -5.15
N ALA A 325 -15.99 6.71 -5.23
CA ALA A 325 -15.04 6.61 -4.13
C ALA A 325 -14.40 7.96 -3.78
N ALA A 326 -14.09 8.81 -4.77
CA ALA A 326 -13.58 10.15 -4.49
C ALA A 326 -14.58 10.99 -3.68
N SER A 327 -15.86 10.96 -4.07
CA SER A 327 -16.94 11.62 -3.32
C SER A 327 -17.10 11.05 -1.90
N LEU A 328 -16.99 9.72 -1.76
CA LEU A 328 -17.04 9.04 -0.46
C LEU A 328 -15.90 9.49 0.45
N LEU A 329 -14.67 9.58 -0.06
CA LEU A 329 -13.51 10.02 0.74
C LEU A 329 -13.67 11.45 1.24
N VAL A 330 -14.21 12.37 0.43
CA VAL A 330 -14.52 13.75 0.85
C VAL A 330 -15.59 13.73 1.95
N ALA A 331 -16.68 13.01 1.76
CA ALA A 331 -17.75 12.91 2.75
C ALA A 331 -17.28 12.31 4.09
N LEU A 332 -16.34 11.37 4.06
CA LEU A 332 -15.74 10.79 5.27
C LEU A 332 -14.77 11.76 5.95
N ALA A 333 -13.99 12.53 5.20
CA ALA A 333 -13.14 13.58 5.76
C ALA A 333 -13.99 14.65 6.47
N ASP A 334 -15.09 15.09 5.86
CA ASP A 334 -16.01 16.08 6.44
C ASP A 334 -16.68 15.57 7.74
N ARG A 335 -16.89 14.25 7.87
CA ARG A 335 -17.44 13.65 9.11
C ARG A 335 -16.41 13.63 10.24
N ALA A 336 -15.14 13.41 9.92
CA ALA A 336 -14.06 13.39 10.91
C ALA A 336 -13.81 14.78 11.52
N ASP A 337 -14.05 15.85 10.75
CA ASP A 337 -13.87 17.24 11.20
C ASP A 337 -15.06 17.80 12.01
N ARG A 338 -16.21 17.11 12.05
CA ARG A 338 -17.33 17.53 12.90
C ARG A 338 -17.09 17.07 14.34
N PRO A 339 -17.11 17.96 15.35
CA PRO A 339 -17.06 17.54 16.74
C PRO A 339 -18.28 16.65 17.02
N SER A 340 -18.03 15.46 17.58
CA SER A 340 -19.10 14.57 18.04
C SER A 340 -20.12 15.39 18.86
N PRO A 341 -21.42 15.35 18.54
CA PRO A 341 -22.41 15.93 19.45
C PRO A 341 -22.22 15.21 20.80
N GLY A 342 -22.02 16.01 21.85
CA GLY A 342 -21.47 15.57 23.12
C GLY A 342 -22.15 14.33 23.69
N GLY A 343 -21.38 13.60 24.51
CA GLY A 343 -21.91 12.56 25.39
C GLY A 343 -23.12 13.10 26.14
N GLY A 344 -24.30 12.71 25.65
CA GLY A 344 -25.58 13.05 26.25
C GLY A 344 -25.61 12.48 27.65
N ALA A 345 -25.80 13.38 28.62
CA ALA A 345 -26.12 13.05 29.98
C ALA A 345 -27.16 11.92 30.04
N ALA A 346 -26.89 10.93 30.88
CA ALA A 346 -27.87 9.94 31.28
C ALA A 346 -29.16 10.65 31.74
N PRO A 347 -30.36 10.18 31.37
CA PRO A 347 -31.59 10.75 31.88
C PRO A 347 -31.61 10.61 33.42
N PRO A 348 -32.07 11.63 34.17
CA PRO A 348 -32.19 11.51 35.61
C PRO A 348 -33.24 10.46 35.95
N ASN A 349 -32.87 9.53 36.83
CA ASN A 349 -33.74 8.51 37.43
C ASN A 349 -35.07 9.12 37.89
N ALA A 350 -36.15 8.78 37.19
CA ALA A 350 -37.51 8.94 37.69
C ALA A 350 -37.91 7.64 38.39
N ASP A 351 -37.53 7.49 39.65
CA ASP A 351 -38.14 6.47 40.54
C ASP A 351 -37.93 6.84 42.00
N ARG A 352 -38.80 7.72 42.51
CA ARG A 352 -39.21 7.76 43.93
C ARG A 352 -40.63 8.34 44.01
N LEU A 353 -41.62 7.46 43.87
CA LEU A 353 -42.97 7.73 44.38
C LEU A 353 -42.96 7.53 45.91
N PRO A 354 -43.57 8.42 46.71
CA PRO A 354 -43.69 8.24 48.14
C PRO A 354 -44.80 7.25 48.48
N SER A 355 -44.50 6.33 49.37
CA SER A 355 -45.39 5.33 49.95
C SER A 355 -46.52 6.01 50.73
N LEU A 356 -47.76 5.94 50.22
CA LEU A 356 -48.97 6.24 50.98
C LEU A 356 -49.26 5.07 51.91
N GLY A 357 -49.14 5.31 53.22
CA GLY A 357 -49.50 4.37 54.27
C GLY A 357 -51.01 4.16 54.32
N LEU A 358 -51.43 2.91 54.21
CA LEU A 358 -52.76 2.45 54.62
C LEU A 358 -52.80 2.36 56.15
N ALA A 359 -53.68 3.12 56.79
CA ALA A 359 -54.17 2.83 58.12
C ALA A 359 -55.51 2.07 58.01
N PRO A 360 -55.78 1.09 58.89
CA PRO A 360 -57.00 0.30 58.83
C PRO A 360 -58.14 0.99 59.59
N GLN A 361 -59.37 0.78 59.14
CA GLN A 361 -60.59 1.06 59.91
C GLN A 361 -61.41 -0.24 60.01
N PRO A 362 -62.14 -0.45 61.12
CA PRO A 362 -62.78 -1.72 61.49
C PRO A 362 -63.97 -2.12 60.62
#